data_AF-U3AN63-F1
#
_entry.id   AF-U3AN63-F1
#
_cell.length_a   1.000
_cell.length_b   1.000
_cell.length_c   1.000
_cell.angle_alpha   90.00
_cell.angle_beta   90.00
_cell.angle_gamma   90.00
#
_symmetry.space_group_name_H-M   'P 1'
#
loop_
_entity.id
_entity.type
_entity.pdbx_description
1 polymer ?
#
loop_
_entity_poly.entity_id
_entity_poly.type
_entity_poly.pdbx_seq_one_letter_code
_entity_poly.pdbx_strand_id
1 'polypeptide(L)' 'MLSHIATKIKAPVLLSNFIGKAGGWDAAGKCSVWDKKGHTAVQGSHTEEGLVFCTFENEVIYDVRFQPVD' A
#
# COMPACT_ATOMS: atom_id res chain seq x y z
N MET A 1 5.72 12.21 -1.06
CA MET A 1 4.63 11.20 -1.05
C MET A 1 5.16 9.91 -1.67
N LEU A 2 4.72 8.73 -1.22
CA LEU A 2 5.25 7.43 -1.68
C LEU A 2 5.08 7.20 -3.20
N SER A 3 4.00 7.71 -3.79
CA SER A 3 3.81 7.76 -5.25
C SER A 3 4.97 8.43 -5.99
N HIS A 4 5.48 9.54 -5.46
CA HIS A 4 6.62 10.25 -6.05
C HIS A 4 7.92 9.45 -5.94
N ILE A 5 8.09 8.68 -4.85
CA ILE A 5 9.22 7.75 -4.73
C ILE A 5 9.13 6.70 -5.84
N ALA A 6 7.95 6.10 -6.05
CA ALA A 6 7.72 5.11 -7.09
C ALA A 6 8.08 5.64 -8.49
N THR A 7 7.62 6.84 -8.84
CA THR A 7 7.98 7.49 -10.12
C THR A 7 9.49 7.74 -10.23
N LYS A 8 10.14 8.19 -9.15
CA LYS A 8 11.56 8.54 -9.14
C LYS A 8 12.47 7.32 -9.30
N ILE A 9 12.17 6.24 -8.59
CA ILE A 9 12.96 4.99 -8.65
C ILE A 9 12.52 4.06 -9.78
N LYS A 10 11.40 4.37 -10.44
CA LYS A 10 10.79 3.58 -11.53
C LYS A 10 10.49 2.13 -11.12
N ALA A 11 10.06 1.94 -9.87
CA ALA A 11 9.71 0.63 -9.32
C ALA A 11 8.45 0.72 -8.46
N PRO A 12 7.71 -0.40 -8.29
CA PRO A 12 6.59 -0.47 -7.36
C PRO A 12 7.01 -0.12 -5.94
N VAL A 13 6.13 0.55 -5.21
CA VAL A 13 6.32 0.86 -3.78
C VAL A 13 5.19 0.24 -3.00
N LEU A 14 5.53 -0.51 -1.95
CA LEU A 14 4.59 -1.16 -1.05
C LEU A 14 4.69 -0.51 0.33
N LEU A 15 3.53 -0.15 0.90
CA LEU A 15 3.39 0.31 2.27
C LEU A 15 2.67 -0.76 3.07
N SER A 16 3.30 -1.22 4.15
CA SER A 16 2.63 -1.89 5.26
C SER A 16 2.57 -0.93 6.43
N ASN A 17 1.39 -0.74 7.00
CA ASN A 17 1.16 0.26 8.05
C ASN A 17 0.13 -0.23 9.05
N PHE A 18 0.25 0.28 10.27
CA PHE A 18 -0.64 -0.03 11.40
C PHE A 18 -1.92 0.82 11.35
N ILE A 19 -3.04 0.25 11.80
CA ILE A 19 -4.31 0.96 12.03
C ILE A 19 -4.48 1.17 13.54
N GLY A 20 -4.68 2.42 13.96
CA GLY A 20 -5.02 2.74 15.34
C GLY A 20 -3.94 3.52 16.09
N LYS A 21 -4.05 3.57 17.42
CA LYS A 21 -3.17 4.40 18.27
C LYS A 21 -1.91 3.68 18.70
N ALA A 22 -0.76 4.29 18.43
CA ALA A 22 0.54 3.80 18.90
C ALA A 22 1.43 4.97 19.35
N GLY A 23 1.98 4.90 20.56
CA GLY A 23 2.91 5.92 21.06
C GLY A 23 2.36 7.35 21.13
N GLY A 24 1.04 7.51 21.30
CA GLY A 24 0.37 8.81 21.30
C GLY A 24 -0.03 9.34 19.92
N TRP A 25 0.18 8.56 18.85
CA TRP A 25 -0.16 8.92 17.48
C TRP A 25 -1.27 8.04 16.91
N ASP A 26 -2.14 8.63 16.11
CA ASP A 26 -3.13 7.91 15.30
C ASP A 26 -2.51 7.46 13.98
N ALA A 27 -2.19 6.17 13.87
CA ALA A 27 -1.73 5.57 12.64
C ALA A 27 -2.90 5.34 11.68
N ALA A 28 -2.71 5.76 10.43
CA ALA A 28 -3.79 5.86 9.45
C ALA A 28 -4.10 4.55 8.69
N GLY A 29 -3.37 3.46 8.94
CA GLY A 29 -3.45 2.25 8.13
C GLY A 29 -3.10 2.52 6.68
N LYS A 30 -4.01 2.16 5.77
CA LYS A 30 -3.87 2.32 4.32
C LYS A 30 -2.62 1.63 3.79
N CYS A 31 -2.40 0.37 4.17
CA CYS A 31 -1.46 -0.49 3.43
C CYS A 31 -1.75 -0.35 1.94
N SER A 32 -0.77 -0.02 1.12
CA SER A 32 -1.00 0.45 -0.25
C SER A 32 0.11 0.02 -1.18
N VAL A 33 -0.21 -0.08 -2.46
CA VAL A 33 0.76 -0.34 -3.52
C VAL A 33 0.66 0.77 -4.56
N TRP A 34 1.80 1.32 -4.96
CA TRP A 34 1.92 2.22 -6.10
C TRP A 34 2.68 1.53 -7.23
N ASP A 35 2.22 1.72 -8.47
CA ASP A 35 2.94 1.30 -9.66
C ASP A 35 4.18 2.18 -9.92
N LYS A 36 5.02 1.78 -10.88
CA LYS A 36 6.24 2.53 -11.24
C LYS A 36 5.98 3.95 -11.79
N LYS A 37 4.74 4.27 -12.16
CA LYS A 37 4.33 5.61 -12.60
C LYS A 37 3.85 6.47 -11.42
N GLY A 38 3.68 5.87 -10.25
CA GLY A 38 3.18 6.53 -9.05
C GLY A 38 1.66 6.46 -8.90
N HIS A 39 0.95 5.69 -9.74
CA HIS A 39 -0.48 5.48 -9.56
C HIS A 39 -0.73 4.48 -8.44
N THR A 40 -1.76 4.74 -7.63
CA THR A 40 -2.19 3.80 -6.59
C THR A 40 -2.86 2.59 -7.26
N ALA A 41 -2.26 1.41 -7.13
CA ALA A 41 -2.82 0.16 -7.63
C ALA A 41 -3.86 -0.41 -6.67
N VAL A 42 -3.60 -0.32 -5.36
CA VAL A 42 -4.54 -0.68 -4.30
C VAL A 42 -4.24 0.14 -3.04
N GLN A 43 -5.29 0.42 -2.27
CA GLN A 43 -5.20 1.03 -0.96
C GLN A 43 -6.15 0.27 -0.02
N GLY A 44 -5.61 -0.22 1.09
CA GLY A 44 -6.36 -0.84 2.17
C GLY A 44 -7.14 0.18 2.99
N SER A 45 -7.82 -0.32 4.01
CA SER A 45 -8.68 0.51 4.85
C SER A 45 -7.90 1.38 5.84
N HIS A 46 -8.60 2.39 6.36
CA HIS A 46 -8.15 3.25 7.45
C HIS A 46 -8.87 2.93 8.78
N THR A 47 -9.83 2.02 8.76
CA THR A 47 -10.63 1.63 9.93
C THR A 47 -10.77 0.11 10.10
N GLU A 48 -10.41 -0.68 9.09
CA GLU A 48 -10.64 -2.13 9.04
C GLU A 48 -9.31 -2.84 8.83
N GLU A 49 -8.99 -3.80 9.70
CA GLU A 49 -7.79 -4.61 9.57
C GLU A 49 -7.87 -5.51 8.33
N GLY A 50 -6.75 -5.71 7.65
CA GLY A 50 -6.77 -6.37 6.37
C GLY A 50 -5.38 -6.66 5.81
N LEU A 51 -5.36 -7.55 4.82
CA LEU A 51 -4.18 -7.89 4.05
C LEU A 51 -4.27 -7.28 2.66
N VAL A 52 -3.18 -6.67 2.21
CA VAL A 52 -2.99 -6.32 0.80
C VAL A 52 -2.17 -7.41 0.14
N PHE A 53 -2.76 -8.06 -0.86
CA PHE A 53 -2.07 -9.00 -1.72
C PHE A 53 -1.62 -8.28 -2.99
N CYS A 54 -0.39 -8.56 -3.43
CA CYS A 54 0.19 -8.00 -4.64
C CYS A 54 1.05 -9.05 -5.33
N THR A 55 0.79 -9.29 -6.61
CA THR A 55 1.66 -10.08 -7.48
C THR A 55 2.35 -9.14 -8.45
N PHE A 56 3.69 -9.15 -8.42
CA PHE A 56 4.52 -8.36 -9.31
C PHE A 56 5.70 -9.18 -9.81
N GLU A 57 6.15 -8.85 -11.01
CA GLU A 57 7.40 -9.36 -11.58
C GLU A 57 8.15 -8.16 -12.14
N ASN A 58 9.43 -8.03 -11.76
CA ASN A 58 10.22 -6.83 -12.02
C ASN A 58 9.46 -5.58 -11.55
N GLU A 59 9.20 -4.62 -12.45
CA GLU A 59 8.48 -3.40 -12.14
C GLU A 59 6.99 -3.42 -12.56
N VAL A 60 6.45 -4.57 -12.97
CA VAL A 60 5.08 -4.73 -13.46
C VAL A 60 4.21 -5.40 -12.38
N ILE A 61 3.07 -4.77 -12.09
CA ILE A 61 2.04 -5.29 -11.19
C ILE A 61 0.99 -6.03 -12.02
N TYR A 62 0.62 -7.24 -11.60
CA TYR A 62 -0.33 -8.10 -12.32
C TYR A 62 -1.67 -8.23 -11.60
N ASP A 63 -1.63 -8.45 -10.29
CA ASP A 63 -2.83 -8.58 -9.46
C ASP A 63 -2.63 -7.83 -8.14
N VAL A 64 -3.67 -7.14 -7.70
CA VAL A 64 -3.72 -6.45 -6.41
C VAL A 64 -5.11 -6.54 -5.83
N ARG A 65 -5.19 -6.81 -4.53
CA ARG A 65 -6.45 -6.77 -3.79
C ARG A 65 -6.22 -6.47 -2.33
N PHE A 66 -7.21 -5.82 -1.73
CA PHE A 66 -7.35 -5.72 -0.29
C PHE A 66 -8.37 -6.75 0.19
N GLN A 67 -8.03 -7.47 1.24
CA GLN A 67 -8.88 -8.46 1.89
C GLN A 67 -8.99 -8.10 3.37
N PRO A 68 -10.18 -7.67 3.85
CA PRO A 68 -10.43 -7.55 5.27
C PRO A 68 -10.18 -8.86 6.02
N VAL A 69 -9.68 -8.76 7.24
CA VAL A 69 -9.55 -9.89 8.16
C VAL A 69 -10.62 -9.73 9.26
N ASP A 70 -11.86 -10.06 8.91
CA ASP A 70 -12.93 -10.30 9.89
C ASP A 70 -12.94 -11.77 10.32
#